data_AF-A0A7W0VUP2-F1
#
_entry.id   AF-A0A7W0VUP2-F1
#
_cell.length_a   1.000
_cell.length_b   1.000
_cell.length_c   1.000
_cell.angle_alpha   90.00
_cell.angle_beta   90.00
_cell.angle_gamma   90.00
#
_symmetry.space_group_name_H-M   'P 1'
#
loop_
_entity.id
_entity.type
_entity.pdbx_description
1 polymer ?
#
loop_
_entity_poly.entity_id
_entity_poly.type
_entity_poly.pdbx_seq_one_letter_code
_entity_poly.pdbx_strand_id
1 'polypeptide(L)'
;MMPSPSVTLLAHIDMPPKLLASLIVLGLFLVIWFFKAMLSTEKKVPQAAGPTCPTCGGKASWAVPHNFWNCFRCNRAVPMPGQQPMGGPMHPQNQNPYGAPPPHNPYGAPPPQNPYAQHQPMQQQQAPQVPFCGACGGPGRWIPESNAWGCDRCRQLIQPR
;
A
#
# COMPACT_ATOMS: atom_id res chain seq x y z
N MET A 1 36.42 -50.54 -14.73
CA MET A 1 36.48 -49.71 -15.96
C MET A 1 35.06 -49.64 -16.52
N MET A 2 34.37 -48.52 -16.34
CA MET A 2 33.01 -48.30 -16.85
C MET A 2 33.06 -47.33 -18.04
N PRO A 3 32.44 -47.63 -19.19
CA PRO A 3 32.40 -46.73 -20.33
C PRO A 3 31.42 -45.57 -20.07
N SER A 4 31.88 -44.34 -20.31
CA SER A 4 31.02 -43.14 -20.35
C SER A 4 30.08 -43.20 -21.56
N PRO A 5 28.78 -42.87 -21.42
CA PRO A 5 27.92 -42.69 -22.57
C PRO A 5 28.31 -41.39 -23.29
N SER A 6 28.82 -41.55 -24.51
CA SER A 6 29.09 -40.49 -25.45
C SER A 6 27.85 -39.65 -25.71
N VAL A 7 27.98 -38.36 -25.39
CA VAL A 7 27.08 -37.29 -25.80
C VAL A 7 27.24 -37.11 -27.30
N THR A 8 26.39 -37.70 -28.13
CA THR A 8 26.31 -37.31 -29.54
C THR A 8 24.93 -37.61 -30.11
N LEU A 9 24.04 -36.63 -30.06
CA LEU A 9 22.96 -36.53 -31.05
C LEU A 9 22.45 -35.07 -31.14
N LEU A 10 23.35 -34.12 -31.44
CA LEU A 10 22.89 -32.88 -32.07
C LEU A 10 22.72 -33.18 -33.56
N ALA A 11 21.54 -33.68 -33.92
CA ALA A 11 21.10 -33.67 -35.31
C ALA A 11 21.07 -32.21 -35.78
N HIS A 12 21.91 -31.86 -36.76
CA HIS A 12 21.85 -30.58 -37.45
C HIS A 12 20.52 -30.51 -38.19
N ILE A 13 19.52 -29.89 -37.57
CA ILE A 13 18.28 -29.57 -38.25
C ILE A 13 18.57 -28.35 -39.13
N ASP A 14 18.90 -28.61 -40.40
CA ASP A 14 19.01 -27.57 -41.42
C ASP A 14 17.59 -27.08 -41.75
N MET A 15 17.15 -26.07 -41.00
CA MET A 15 15.90 -25.38 -41.29
C MET A 15 16.19 -24.19 -42.20
N PRO A 16 15.43 -24.01 -43.29
CA PRO A 16 15.57 -22.83 -44.12
C PRO A 16 15.27 -21.58 -43.28
N PRO A 17 16.05 -20.50 -43.43
CA PRO A 17 15.98 -19.31 -42.57
C PRO A 17 14.57 -18.66 -42.56
N LYS A 18 13.79 -18.86 -43.62
CA LYS A 18 12.40 -18.41 -43.72
C LYS A 18 11.46 -19.12 -42.75
N LEU A 19 11.65 -20.42 -42.50
CA LEU A 19 10.85 -21.18 -41.52
C LEU A 19 11.21 -20.76 -40.09
N LEU A 20 12.49 -20.55 -39.81
CA LEU A 20 12.94 -20.09 -38.50
C LEU A 20 12.35 -18.72 -38.14
N ALA A 21 12.40 -17.75 -39.08
CA ALA A 21 11.79 -16.43 -38.88
C ALA A 21 10.27 -16.51 -38.64
N SER A 22 9.56 -17.37 -39.37
CA SER A 22 8.12 -17.57 -39.21
C SER A 22 7.77 -18.12 -37.81
N LEU A 23 8.54 -19.10 -37.32
CA LEU A 23 8.35 -19.67 -35.99
C LEU A 23 8.60 -18.66 -34.87
N ILE A 24 9.62 -17.79 -35.03
CA ILE A 24 9.91 -16.72 -34.06
C ILE A 24 8.74 -15.73 -33.98
N VAL A 25 8.21 -15.29 -35.13
CA VAL A 25 7.09 -14.33 -35.17
C VAL A 25 5.83 -14.94 -34.56
N LEU A 26 5.51 -16.19 -34.90
CA LEU A 26 4.38 -16.91 -34.29
C LEU A 26 4.55 -17.07 -32.78
N GLY A 27 5.76 -17.42 -32.32
CA GLY A 27 6.08 -17.54 -30.91
C GLY A 27 5.87 -16.22 -30.15
N LEU A 28 6.37 -15.10 -30.69
CA LEU A 28 6.17 -13.77 -30.09
C LEU A 28 4.69 -13.39 -30.04
N PHE A 29 3.93 -13.69 -31.10
CA PHE A 29 2.51 -13.38 -31.14
C PHE A 29 1.72 -14.17 -30.08
N LEU A 30 2.04 -15.46 -29.90
CA LEU A 30 1.46 -16.30 -28.85
C LEU A 30 1.81 -15.80 -27.45
N VAL A 31 3.07 -15.39 -27.22
CA VAL A 31 3.49 -14.83 -25.94
C VAL A 31 2.74 -13.54 -25.63
N ILE A 32 2.68 -12.59 -26.58
CA ILE A 32 1.96 -11.32 -26.39
C ILE A 32 0.47 -11.58 -26.12
N TRP A 33 -0.15 -12.47 -26.88
CA TRP A 33 -1.55 -12.84 -26.70
C TRP A 33 -1.79 -13.46 -25.31
N PHE A 34 -0.91 -14.36 -24.87
CA PHE A 34 -0.97 -14.98 -23.55
C PHE A 34 -0.81 -13.96 -22.41
N PHE A 35 0.14 -13.02 -22.51
CA PHE A 35 0.30 -11.94 -21.54
C PHE A 35 -0.95 -11.06 -21.44
N LYS A 36 -1.57 -10.73 -22.59
CA LYS A 36 -2.80 -9.95 -22.61
C LYS A 36 -3.98 -10.72 -21.99
N ALA A 37 -4.06 -12.02 -22.21
CA ALA A 37 -5.05 -12.88 -21.57
C ALA A 37 -4.83 -12.97 -20.04
N MET A 38 -3.59 -13.15 -19.59
CA MET A 38 -3.20 -13.18 -18.17
C MET A 38 -3.55 -11.86 -17.45
N LEU A 39 -3.19 -10.71 -18.03
CA LEU A 39 -3.49 -9.38 -17.46
C LEU A 39 -5.00 -9.09 -17.41
N SER A 40 -5.80 -9.76 -18.24
CA SER A 40 -7.26 -9.61 -18.23
C SER A 40 -7.94 -10.44 -17.14
N THR A 41 -7.21 -11.25 -16.37
CA THR A 41 -7.77 -12.06 -15.28
C THR A 41 -7.77 -11.38 -13.91
N GLU A 42 -7.75 -10.04 -13.87
CA GLU A 42 -8.17 -9.34 -12.65
C GLU A 42 -9.64 -9.65 -12.38
N LYS A 43 -9.87 -10.76 -11.69
CA LYS A 43 -11.16 -11.11 -11.11
C LYS A 43 -11.58 -9.89 -10.32
N LYS A 44 -12.65 -9.23 -10.77
CA LYS A 44 -13.48 -8.38 -9.92
C LYS A 44 -13.81 -9.24 -8.70
N VAL A 45 -13.04 -9.07 -7.64
CA VAL A 45 -13.39 -9.63 -6.34
C VAL A 45 -14.76 -9.01 -6.07
N PRO A 46 -15.83 -9.83 -5.90
CA PRO A 46 -17.13 -9.29 -5.56
C PRO A 46 -16.91 -8.46 -4.29
N GLN A 47 -16.94 -7.14 -4.43
CA GLN A 47 -16.83 -6.24 -3.31
C GLN A 47 -18.04 -6.55 -2.42
N ALA A 48 -17.78 -7.19 -1.29
CA ALA A 48 -18.81 -7.45 -0.30
C ALA A 48 -19.52 -6.12 -0.03
N ALA A 49 -20.85 -6.11 -0.15
CA ALA A 49 -21.62 -4.89 0.05
C ALA A 49 -21.39 -4.41 1.49
N GLY A 50 -20.81 -3.22 1.62
CA GLY A 50 -20.51 -2.64 2.93
C GLY A 50 -21.75 -2.20 3.71
N PRO A 51 -21.58 -1.92 5.01
CA PRO A 51 -22.64 -1.33 5.82
C PRO A 51 -23.03 0.04 5.27
N THR A 52 -24.26 0.44 5.59
CA THR A 52 -24.77 1.76 5.26
C THR A 52 -24.15 2.82 6.17
N CYS A 53 -23.71 3.94 5.61
CA CYS A 53 -23.19 5.06 6.38
C CYS A 53 -24.30 5.66 7.27
N PRO A 54 -24.10 5.76 8.59
CA PRO A 54 -25.10 6.29 9.50
C PRO A 54 -25.38 7.79 9.31
N THR A 55 -24.47 8.50 8.64
CA THR A 55 -24.61 9.95 8.42
C THR A 55 -25.44 10.30 7.19
N CYS A 56 -25.33 9.55 6.09
CA CYS A 56 -25.96 9.92 4.81
C CYS A 56 -26.78 8.80 4.14
N GLY A 57 -26.82 7.59 4.73
CA GLY A 57 -27.48 6.45 4.10
C GLY A 57 -26.76 5.86 2.89
N GLY A 58 -25.57 6.35 2.53
CA GLY A 58 -24.78 5.84 1.39
C GLY A 58 -24.09 4.51 1.68
N LYS A 59 -23.78 3.73 0.64
CA LYS A 59 -23.02 2.48 0.78
C LYS A 59 -21.55 2.78 1.11
N ALA A 60 -20.99 2.07 2.09
CA ALA A 60 -19.57 2.11 2.37
C ALA A 60 -18.80 1.11 1.49
N SER A 61 -17.55 1.42 1.19
CA SER A 61 -16.60 0.55 0.48
C SER A 61 -15.45 0.18 1.41
N TRP A 62 -14.87 -1.00 1.23
CA TRP A 62 -13.71 -1.42 2.00
C TRP A 62 -12.46 -0.70 1.49
N ALA A 63 -11.78 0.05 2.35
CA ALA A 63 -10.54 0.73 2.02
C ALA A 63 -9.35 -0.18 2.34
N VAL A 64 -8.86 -0.91 1.32
CA VAL A 64 -7.53 -1.54 1.36
C VAL A 64 -6.51 -0.41 1.14
N PRO A 65 -5.51 -0.18 2.02
CA PRO A 65 -4.89 -1.10 2.98
C PRO A 65 -5.31 -0.91 4.45
N HIS A 66 -6.19 0.03 4.77
CA HIS A 66 -6.41 0.47 6.14
C HIS A 66 -7.43 -0.36 6.92
N ASN A 67 -8.02 -1.39 6.30
CA ASN A 67 -8.95 -2.32 6.91
C ASN A 67 -10.15 -1.65 7.63
N PHE A 68 -10.69 -0.58 7.04
CA PHE A 68 -11.91 0.06 7.50
C PHE A 68 -12.89 0.33 6.35
N TRP A 69 -14.16 0.49 6.69
CA TRP A 69 -15.22 0.89 5.75
C TRP A 69 -15.22 2.40 5.56
N ASN A 70 -15.08 2.92 4.33
CA ASN A 70 -15.18 4.34 4.05
C ASN A 70 -16.47 4.66 3.29
N CYS A 71 -17.19 5.70 3.72
CA CYS A 71 -18.28 6.26 2.93
C CYS A 71 -17.74 7.39 2.05
N PHE A 72 -17.61 7.16 0.74
CA PHE A 72 -17.12 8.19 -0.19
C PHE A 72 -17.96 9.46 -0.25
N ARG A 73 -19.27 9.37 0.06
CA ARG A 73 -20.18 10.53 0.04
C ARG A 73 -19.93 11.49 1.21
N CYS A 74 -19.55 10.94 2.37
CA CYS A 74 -19.23 11.72 3.57
C CYS A 74 -17.74 11.88 3.82
N ASN A 75 -16.90 11.14 3.07
CA ASN A 75 -15.49 10.93 3.34
C ASN A 75 -15.20 10.60 4.83
N ARG A 76 -15.98 9.65 5.38
CA ARG A 76 -15.90 9.24 6.80
C ARG A 76 -15.81 7.72 6.94
N ALA A 77 -15.00 7.29 7.90
CA ALA A 77 -14.95 5.90 8.34
C ALA A 77 -16.30 5.48 8.95
N VAL A 78 -16.77 4.30 8.58
CA VAL A 78 -17.99 3.66 9.06
C VAL A 78 -17.59 2.54 10.03
N PRO A 79 -18.12 2.53 11.27
CA PRO A 79 -17.80 1.49 12.24
C PRO A 79 -18.27 0.12 11.74
N MET A 80 -17.50 -0.93 12.04
CA MET A 80 -17.91 -2.29 11.71
C MET A 80 -19.11 -2.68 12.58
N PRO A 81 -20.21 -3.23 12.00
CA PRO A 81 -21.32 -3.74 12.80
C PRO A 81 -20.80 -4.83 13.74
N GLY A 82 -21.08 -4.69 15.04
CA GLY A 82 -20.62 -5.63 16.08
C GLY A 82 -19.29 -5.27 16.74
N GLN A 83 -18.51 -4.32 16.20
CA GLN A 83 -17.44 -3.68 16.97
C GLN A 83 -18.04 -2.48 17.69
N GLN A 84 -18.48 -2.68 18.93
CA GLN A 84 -18.64 -1.54 19.83
C GLN A 84 -17.30 -0.81 19.87
N PRO A 85 -17.26 0.52 19.70
CA PRO A 85 -16.03 1.27 19.89
C PRO A 85 -15.55 0.94 21.29
N MET A 86 -14.48 0.15 21.40
CA MET A 86 -13.85 -0.09 22.69
C MET A 86 -13.43 1.28 23.17
N GLY A 87 -14.20 1.81 24.12
CA GLY A 87 -14.17 3.19 24.56
C GLY A 87 -12.84 3.49 25.21
N GLY A 88 -11.88 3.91 24.40
CA GLY A 88 -11.01 5.01 24.79
C GLY A 88 -11.68 6.29 24.29
N PRO A 89 -11.86 7.34 25.11
CA PRO A 89 -12.15 8.65 24.58
C PRO A 89 -11.05 8.99 23.57
N MET A 90 -11.41 9.07 22.28
CA MET A 90 -10.58 9.75 21.31
C MET A 90 -10.49 11.19 21.79
N HIS A 91 -9.44 11.47 22.57
CA HIS A 91 -9.00 12.84 22.78
C HIS A 91 -8.82 13.44 21.38
N PRO A 92 -9.46 14.58 21.08
CA PRO A 92 -9.15 15.30 19.86
C PRO A 92 -7.65 15.57 19.87
N GLN A 93 -6.98 15.14 18.81
CA GLN A 93 -5.55 15.22 18.65
C GLN A 93 -5.12 16.69 18.67
N ASN A 94 -4.70 17.11 19.87
CA ASN A 94 -3.71 18.12 20.17
C ASN A 94 -3.81 19.47 19.42
N GLN A 95 -4.49 20.42 20.06
CA GLN A 95 -4.05 21.82 20.07
C GLN A 95 -3.85 22.24 21.53
N ASN A 96 -2.69 21.97 22.16
CA ASN A 96 -2.24 22.83 23.26
C ASN A 96 -0.70 22.81 23.46
N PRO A 97 0.01 23.95 23.37
CA PRO A 97 1.47 24.02 23.51
C PRO A 97 2.00 23.99 24.96
N TYR A 98 1.18 24.07 26.01
CA TYR A 98 1.68 24.12 27.40
C TYR A 98 0.74 23.42 28.39
N GLY A 99 0.83 22.09 28.49
CA GLY A 99 0.13 21.29 29.50
C GLY A 99 1.12 20.67 30.49
N ALA A 100 0.90 20.91 31.79
CA ALA A 100 1.71 20.39 32.90
C ALA A 100 1.76 18.84 32.96
N PRO A 101 2.82 18.24 33.53
CA PRO A 101 2.92 16.79 33.66
C PRO A 101 1.86 16.23 34.64
N PRO A 102 1.28 15.05 34.36
CA PRO A 102 0.31 14.43 35.26
C PRO A 102 0.96 13.92 36.56
N PRO A 103 0.20 13.87 37.68
CA PRO A 103 0.69 13.32 38.94
C PRO A 103 0.88 11.80 38.85
N HIS A 104 1.99 11.33 39.41
CA HIS A 104 2.36 9.93 39.52
C HIS A 104 1.40 9.22 40.50
N ASN A 105 0.73 8.17 40.04
CA ASN A 105 -0.10 7.31 40.89
C ASN A 105 0.70 6.03 41.24
N PRO A 106 1.16 5.84 42.49
CA PRO A 106 2.04 4.73 42.87
C PRO A 106 1.35 3.37 43.10
N TYR A 107 0.01 3.27 42.97
CA TYR A 107 -0.72 2.02 43.23
C TYR A 107 -1.68 1.66 42.09
N GLY A 108 -1.13 1.29 40.93
CA GLY A 108 -1.88 0.68 39.84
C GLY A 108 -1.69 -0.83 39.81
N ALA A 109 -2.78 -1.59 39.95
CA ALA A 109 -2.78 -3.03 39.70
C ALA A 109 -2.35 -3.33 38.25
N PRO A 110 -1.62 -4.43 37.99
CA PRO A 110 -1.21 -4.78 36.64
C PRO A 110 -2.47 -5.06 35.77
N PRO A 111 -2.55 -4.51 34.56
CA PRO A 111 -3.68 -4.75 33.67
C PRO A 111 -3.74 -6.24 33.27
N PRO A 112 -4.94 -6.79 33.03
CA PRO A 112 -5.11 -8.18 32.60
C PRO A 112 -4.37 -8.41 31.26
N GLN A 113 -3.55 -9.46 31.23
CA GLN A 113 -2.78 -9.85 30.06
C GLN A 113 -3.72 -10.40 28.98
N ASN A 114 -3.90 -9.63 27.90
CA ASN A 114 -4.63 -10.06 26.73
C ASN A 114 -3.72 -10.95 25.85
N PRO A 115 -4.03 -12.25 25.65
CA PRO A 115 -3.18 -13.18 24.89
C PRO A 115 -3.10 -12.89 23.38
N TYR A 116 -3.88 -11.94 22.86
CA TYR A 116 -3.81 -11.52 21.45
C TYR A 116 -2.86 -10.34 21.19
N ALA A 117 -2.16 -9.83 22.21
CA ALA A 117 -1.23 -8.70 22.13
C ALA A 117 0.14 -9.01 21.45
N GLN A 118 0.29 -10.18 20.81
CA GLN A 118 1.50 -10.56 20.08
C GLN A 118 1.51 -10.12 18.60
N HIS A 119 0.59 -9.27 18.19
CA HIS A 119 0.78 -8.49 16.96
C HIS A 119 1.76 -7.38 17.32
N GLN A 120 3.03 -7.63 17.02
CA GLN A 120 4.10 -6.63 17.13
C GLN A 120 3.55 -5.29 16.63
N PRO A 121 3.72 -4.19 17.38
CA PRO A 121 3.52 -2.89 16.80
C PRO A 121 4.52 -2.80 15.65
N MET A 122 4.06 -2.95 14.41
CA MET A 122 4.76 -2.32 13.30
C MET A 122 4.90 -0.88 13.77
N GLN A 123 6.13 -0.51 14.10
CA GLN A 123 6.47 0.84 14.53
C GLN A 123 5.73 1.74 13.56
N GLN A 124 4.77 2.51 14.07
CA GLN A 124 4.03 3.49 13.30
C GLN A 124 5.10 4.36 12.66
N GLN A 125 5.42 4.04 11.42
CA GLN A 125 6.46 4.68 10.65
C GLN A 125 5.95 6.09 10.52
N GLN A 126 6.48 6.97 11.37
CA GLN A 126 5.98 8.32 11.52
C GLN A 126 5.92 8.90 10.12
N ALA A 127 4.70 9.25 9.69
CA ALA A 127 4.50 9.76 8.35
C ALA A 127 5.54 10.88 8.13
N PRO A 128 6.39 10.78 7.11
CA PRO A 128 7.48 11.72 6.93
C PRO A 128 6.92 13.14 6.94
N GLN A 129 7.43 13.97 7.84
CA GLN A 129 6.99 15.35 7.99
C GLN A 129 7.22 16.08 6.67
N VAL A 130 6.15 16.57 6.06
CA VAL A 130 6.23 17.30 4.79
C VAL A 130 6.81 18.69 5.05
N PRO A 131 7.98 19.05 4.51
CA PRO A 131 8.58 20.36 4.73
C PRO A 131 7.83 21.45 3.97
N PHE A 132 7.89 22.69 4.46
CA PHE A 132 7.33 23.87 3.80
C PHE A 132 8.42 24.64 3.04
N CYS A 133 8.04 25.23 1.90
CA CYS A 133 8.94 26.05 1.10
C CYS A 133 9.28 27.37 1.80
N GLY A 134 10.56 27.65 2.02
CA GLY A 134 11.00 28.89 2.68
C GLY A 134 10.71 30.18 1.90
N ALA A 135 10.44 30.11 0.59
CA ALA A 135 10.16 31.30 -0.23
C ALA A 135 8.67 31.66 -0.30
N CYS A 136 7.76 30.68 -0.25
CA CYS A 136 6.32 30.92 -0.43
C CYS A 136 5.42 30.30 0.63
N GLY A 137 5.98 29.52 1.57
CA GLY A 137 5.23 28.81 2.61
C GLY A 137 4.38 27.64 2.11
N GLY A 138 4.42 27.29 0.82
CA GLY A 138 3.67 26.16 0.26
C GLY A 138 4.21 24.80 0.72
N PRO A 139 3.36 23.75 0.77
CA PRO A 139 3.81 22.41 1.12
C PRO A 139 4.76 21.85 0.05
N GLY A 140 5.79 21.13 0.49
CA GLY A 140 6.69 20.41 -0.38
C GLY A 140 6.04 19.17 -1.00
N ARG A 141 6.50 18.81 -2.20
CA ARG A 141 6.22 17.55 -2.88
C ARG A 141 7.51 16.75 -3.01
N TRP A 142 7.44 15.44 -2.77
CA TRP A 142 8.57 14.55 -3.01
C TRP A 142 8.80 14.32 -4.51
N ILE A 143 10.03 14.52 -4.97
CA ILE A 143 10.44 14.34 -6.38
C ILE A 143 11.37 13.12 -6.45
N PRO A 144 10.89 11.95 -6.89
CA PRO A 144 11.65 10.71 -6.84
C PRO A 144 12.91 10.73 -7.72
N GLU A 145 12.91 11.50 -8.82
CA GLU A 145 14.05 11.61 -9.75
C GLU A 145 15.26 12.28 -9.10
N SER A 146 15.03 13.15 -8.11
CA SER A 146 16.08 13.90 -7.40
C SER A 146 16.29 13.44 -5.96
N ASN A 147 15.47 12.49 -5.49
CA ASN A 147 15.46 12.02 -4.11
C ASN A 147 15.37 13.19 -3.09
N ALA A 148 14.57 14.20 -3.41
CA ALA A 148 14.49 15.45 -2.67
C ALA A 148 13.06 16.03 -2.66
N TRP A 149 12.80 16.91 -1.69
CA TRP A 149 11.58 17.71 -1.64
C TRP A 149 11.68 18.91 -2.58
N GLY A 150 10.61 19.22 -3.30
CA GLY A 150 10.51 20.39 -4.17
C GLY A 150 9.22 21.18 -3.95
N CYS A 151 9.21 22.44 -4.39
CA CYS A 151 8.02 23.28 -4.36
C CYS A 151 7.51 23.53 -5.78
N ASP A 152 6.30 23.08 -6.10
CA ASP A 152 5.70 23.25 -7.43
C ASP A 152 5.46 24.73 -7.78
N ARG A 153 5.21 25.58 -6.78
CA ARG A 153 4.94 27.02 -6.96
C ARG A 153 6.20 27.83 -7.27
N CYS A 154 7.31 27.51 -6.61
CA CYS A 154 8.59 28.22 -6.78
C CYS A 154 9.54 27.52 -7.76
N ARG A 155 9.24 26.28 -8.17
CA ARG A 155 10.10 25.43 -9.02
C ARG A 155 11.53 25.28 -8.48
N GLN A 156 11.65 25.14 -7.16
CA GLN A 156 12.94 25.00 -6.46
C GLN A 156 12.94 23.80 -5.51
N LEU A 157 14.12 23.23 -5.28
CA LEU A 157 14.33 22.18 -4.27
C LEU A 157 14.34 22.78 -2.86
N ILE A 158 13.73 22.07 -1.92
CA ILE A 158 13.67 22.41 -0.49
C ILE A 158 14.80 21.65 0.20
N GLN A 159 15.81 22.37 0.68
CA GLN A 159 16.89 21.76 1.47
C GLN A 159 16.39 21.53 2.91
N PRO A 160 16.50 20.31 3.45
CA PRO A 160 16.29 20.10 4.89
C PRO A 160 17.34 20.93 5.64
N ARG A 161 16.89 21.80 6.54
CA ARG A 161 17.77 22.51 7.48
C ARG A 161 18.10 21.63 8.67
#